data_AF-A0A2S1LS33-F1
#
_entry.id   AF-A0A2S1LS33-F1
#
_cell.length_a   1.000
_cell.length_b   1.000
_cell.length_c   1.000
_cell.angle_alpha   90.00
_cell.angle_beta   90.00
_cell.angle_gamma   90.00
#
_symmetry.space_group_name_H-M   'P 1'
#
loop_
_entity.id
_entity.type
_entity.pdbx_description
1 polymer ?
#
loop_
_entity_poly.entity_id
_entity_poly.type
_entity_poly.pdbx_seq_one_letter_code
_entity_poly.pdbx_strand_id
1 'polypeptide(L)'
;MPITANNPDRKSWLQVPENSDFPIQNIPFGVFLTKEHVVTIGTRIGNYAIDLGALQQLSYFEGIELTDDMFMQDTLNDFISDGKKTWRLVRNRIADIFDQNNPELRDNTSHRDVVIFNIEDVEMQLPILIGDYTDFYSSKEHATNVGKMFRDPDNALLPNWVHIPVGYHGRSSTIIPSGIPVHRPMGQTLPNGETQPVFGPSRLVDFELETAFITTDANIMGENIPIEEAEEYIFGMVLLNDWSARDIQKWEYVPLGPFLAKNFASSISPWIVTLDALEPFRTSSPVQEPKPLAYLQQEGDHAFDINLEVTIAPENVAPTLLSKSNFKYMYWTMSQQLTHHTVNGCRVNSGDMMGSGTISGSTPDSFGSMLELTWGGKNPITMKDGTERKFINDGDTVTMTGYCQNDLVRIGFGEVSSKLLPPFVRK
;
A
#
# COMPACT_ATOMS: atom_id res chain seq x y z
N MET A 1 -25.59 -5.25 3.46
CA MET A 1 -25.61 -6.24 2.35
C MET A 1 -24.61 -7.33 2.69
N PRO A 2 -24.96 -8.63 2.60
CA PRO A 2 -24.01 -9.71 2.87
C PRO A 2 -22.82 -9.70 1.87
N ILE A 3 -21.61 -9.99 2.35
CA ILE A 3 -20.40 -10.11 1.53
C ILE A 3 -20.21 -11.60 1.19
N THR A 4 -20.94 -12.09 0.19
CA THR A 4 -20.95 -13.52 -0.17
C THR A 4 -19.63 -13.97 -0.81
N ALA A 5 -18.84 -13.02 -1.32
CA ALA A 5 -17.48 -13.25 -1.80
C ALA A 5 -16.54 -13.78 -0.71
N ASN A 6 -16.78 -13.44 0.57
CA ASN A 6 -15.93 -13.87 1.68
C ASN A 6 -16.22 -15.30 2.17
N ASN A 7 -17.17 -16.01 1.55
CA ASN A 7 -17.43 -17.41 1.92
C ASN A 7 -16.16 -18.26 1.68
N PRO A 8 -15.54 -18.85 2.73
CA PRO A 8 -14.30 -19.63 2.58
C PRO A 8 -14.48 -20.91 1.75
N ASP A 9 -15.71 -21.42 1.68
CA ASP A 9 -16.04 -22.62 0.91
C ASP A 9 -16.19 -22.34 -0.59
N ARG A 10 -16.29 -21.07 -0.99
CA ARG A 10 -16.36 -20.69 -2.41
C ARG A 10 -15.08 -21.10 -3.13
N LYS A 11 -15.22 -21.73 -4.30
CA LYS A 11 -14.10 -22.11 -5.17
C LYS A 11 -14.35 -21.59 -6.58
N SER A 12 -13.29 -21.18 -7.26
CA SER A 12 -13.39 -20.76 -8.65
C SER A 12 -13.32 -21.94 -9.60
N TRP A 13 -13.97 -21.85 -10.77
CA TRP A 13 -13.67 -22.73 -11.90
C TRP A 13 -12.34 -22.38 -12.58
N LEU A 14 -11.75 -21.22 -12.30
CA LEU A 14 -10.36 -20.93 -12.67
C LEU A 14 -9.41 -21.73 -11.79
N GLN A 15 -8.29 -22.16 -12.37
CA GLN A 15 -7.24 -22.80 -11.60
C GLN A 15 -6.54 -21.78 -10.70
N VAL A 16 -6.75 -21.92 -9.39
CA VAL A 16 -6.08 -21.11 -8.37
C VAL A 16 -4.99 -21.96 -7.71
N PRO A 17 -3.71 -21.57 -7.78
CA PRO A 17 -2.64 -22.27 -7.07
C PRO A 17 -2.88 -22.34 -5.56
N GLU A 18 -2.40 -23.40 -4.93
CA GLU A 18 -2.36 -23.48 -3.47
C GLU A 18 -1.52 -22.32 -2.90
N ASN A 19 -1.97 -21.70 -1.81
CA ASN A 19 -1.34 -20.52 -1.22
C ASN A 19 -1.25 -19.30 -2.16
N SER A 20 -2.04 -19.24 -3.22
CA SER A 20 -2.17 -18.03 -4.04
C SER A 20 -2.63 -16.85 -3.18
N ASP A 21 -2.07 -15.69 -3.44
CA ASP A 21 -2.53 -14.41 -2.89
C ASP A 21 -3.93 -14.03 -3.39
N PHE A 22 -4.36 -14.60 -4.52
CA PHE A 22 -5.55 -14.19 -5.24
C PHE A 22 -6.59 -15.31 -5.34
N PRO A 23 -7.09 -15.90 -4.24
CA PRO A 23 -8.24 -16.78 -4.35
C PRO A 23 -9.51 -15.97 -4.67
N ILE A 24 -10.61 -16.67 -4.93
CA ILE A 24 -11.91 -16.03 -5.22
C ILE A 24 -12.46 -15.19 -4.05
N GLN A 25 -11.91 -15.36 -2.85
CA GLN A 25 -12.20 -14.53 -1.69
C GLN A 25 -11.45 -13.19 -1.71
N ASN A 26 -10.40 -13.02 -2.53
CA ASN A 26 -9.65 -11.77 -2.60
C ASN A 26 -10.32 -10.77 -3.54
N ILE A 27 -10.40 -11.03 -4.85
CA ILE A 27 -10.99 -10.13 -5.87
C ILE A 27 -10.50 -8.67 -5.64
N PRO A 28 -9.19 -8.39 -5.76
CA PRO A 28 -8.69 -7.03 -5.68
C PRO A 28 -8.98 -6.29 -7.00
N PHE A 29 -8.91 -4.97 -7.00
CA PHE A 29 -9.13 -4.14 -8.19
C PHE A 29 -7.83 -3.51 -8.66
N GLY A 30 -7.63 -3.39 -9.97
CA GLY A 30 -6.42 -2.80 -10.54
C GLY A 30 -6.65 -2.35 -11.98
N VAL A 31 -5.59 -1.79 -12.58
CA VAL A 31 -5.57 -1.37 -13.99
C VAL A 31 -4.38 -2.03 -14.67
N PHE A 32 -4.58 -2.55 -15.87
CA PHE A 32 -3.52 -3.16 -16.65
C PHE A 32 -3.65 -2.81 -18.14
N LEU A 33 -2.53 -2.90 -18.86
CA LEU A 33 -2.49 -2.86 -20.31
C LEU A 33 -2.54 -4.29 -20.87
N THR A 34 -3.40 -4.52 -21.86
CA THR A 34 -3.36 -5.75 -22.66
C THR A 34 -2.19 -5.74 -23.64
N LYS A 35 -1.94 -6.87 -24.31
CA LYS A 35 -0.93 -6.97 -25.41
C LYS A 35 -1.21 -6.00 -26.56
N GLU A 36 -2.46 -5.62 -26.74
CA GLU A 36 -2.93 -4.66 -27.73
C GLU A 36 -2.82 -3.20 -27.24
N HIS A 37 -2.21 -2.98 -26.07
CA HIS A 37 -2.05 -1.66 -25.44
C HIS A 37 -3.37 -0.95 -25.11
N VAL A 38 -4.40 -1.72 -24.75
CA VAL A 38 -5.65 -1.19 -24.23
C VAL A 38 -5.57 -1.08 -22.72
N VAL A 39 -5.90 0.10 -22.16
CA VAL A 39 -6.02 0.30 -20.72
C VAL A 39 -7.31 -0.36 -20.25
N THR A 40 -7.19 -1.25 -19.27
CA THR A 40 -8.28 -2.09 -18.81
C THR A 40 -8.39 -2.02 -17.29
N ILE A 41 -9.57 -1.63 -16.80
CA ILE A 41 -9.94 -1.80 -15.39
C ILE A 41 -10.28 -3.26 -15.15
N GLY A 42 -9.69 -3.83 -14.11
CA GLY A 42 -9.68 -5.26 -13.91
C GLY A 42 -9.75 -5.72 -12.47
N THR A 43 -9.91 -7.03 -12.32
CA THR A 43 -9.69 -7.76 -11.07
C THR A 43 -8.76 -8.95 -11.29
N ARG A 44 -8.45 -9.69 -10.22
CA ARG A 44 -7.54 -10.84 -10.26
C ARG A 44 -8.07 -12.06 -9.51
N ILE A 45 -7.99 -13.21 -10.15
CA ILE A 45 -8.23 -14.54 -9.54
C ILE A 45 -7.13 -15.49 -10.03
N GLY A 46 -6.38 -16.08 -9.09
CA GLY A 46 -5.22 -16.92 -9.38
C GLY A 46 -4.17 -16.16 -10.20
N ASN A 47 -3.76 -16.78 -11.31
CA ASN A 47 -2.81 -16.20 -12.25
C ASN A 47 -3.50 -15.52 -13.43
N TYR A 48 -4.76 -15.10 -13.24
CA TYR A 48 -5.57 -14.49 -14.30
C TYR A 48 -5.99 -13.07 -13.92
N ALA A 49 -5.76 -12.14 -14.84
CA ALA A 49 -6.38 -10.83 -14.84
C ALA A 49 -7.72 -10.91 -15.57
N ILE A 50 -8.73 -10.23 -15.04
CA ILE A 50 -10.11 -10.28 -15.51
C ILE A 50 -10.52 -8.87 -15.92
N ASP A 51 -10.95 -8.69 -17.16
CA ASP A 51 -11.42 -7.42 -17.73
C ASP A 51 -12.86 -7.13 -17.29
N LEU A 52 -13.04 -6.09 -16.47
CA LEU A 52 -14.35 -5.67 -15.99
C LEU A 52 -15.15 -4.91 -17.05
N GLY A 53 -14.48 -4.22 -17.97
CA GLY A 53 -15.10 -3.55 -19.11
C GLY A 53 -15.75 -4.56 -20.06
N ALA A 54 -15.03 -5.64 -20.37
CA ALA A 54 -15.57 -6.75 -21.16
C ALA A 54 -16.76 -7.43 -20.46
N LEU A 55 -16.67 -7.69 -19.15
CA LEU A 55 -17.80 -8.22 -18.38
C LEU A 55 -19.03 -7.31 -18.45
N GLN A 56 -18.82 -6.00 -18.35
CA GLN A 56 -19.90 -5.01 -18.44
C GLN A 56 -20.54 -4.99 -19.83
N GLN A 57 -19.75 -4.90 -20.90
CA GLN A 57 -20.24 -4.90 -22.27
C GLN A 57 -20.99 -6.20 -22.63
N LEU A 58 -20.58 -7.32 -22.05
CA LEU A 58 -21.23 -8.62 -22.21
C LEU A 58 -22.41 -8.84 -21.25
N SER A 59 -22.84 -7.80 -20.52
CA SER A 59 -24.01 -7.79 -19.62
C SER A 59 -23.91 -8.70 -18.39
N TYR A 60 -22.71 -9.13 -18.00
CA TYR A 60 -22.51 -9.92 -16.77
C TYR A 60 -22.78 -9.13 -15.48
N PHE A 61 -22.90 -7.81 -15.55
CA PHE A 61 -23.32 -6.95 -14.43
C PHE A 61 -24.79 -6.54 -14.48
N GLU A 62 -25.63 -7.19 -15.31
CA GLU A 62 -27.06 -6.89 -15.38
C GLU A 62 -27.72 -6.91 -13.99
N GLY A 63 -28.50 -5.86 -13.68
CA GLY A 63 -29.15 -5.67 -12.39
C GLY A 63 -28.31 -4.90 -11.34
N ILE A 64 -27.09 -4.48 -11.67
CA ILE A 64 -26.32 -3.49 -10.90
C ILE A 64 -26.41 -2.15 -11.64
N GLU A 65 -26.76 -1.09 -10.93
CA GLU A 65 -26.80 0.27 -11.46
C GLU A 65 -25.37 0.77 -11.65
N LEU A 66 -24.85 0.67 -12.88
CA LEU A 66 -23.54 1.19 -13.30
C LEU A 66 -23.76 2.11 -14.52
N THR A 67 -22.95 3.16 -14.67
CA THR A 67 -22.92 3.91 -15.94
C THR A 67 -22.35 3.03 -17.05
N ASP A 68 -22.78 3.22 -18.30
CA ASP A 68 -22.40 2.37 -19.44
C ASP A 68 -20.88 2.24 -19.62
N ASP A 69 -20.11 3.22 -19.16
CA ASP A 69 -18.66 3.38 -19.30
C ASP A 69 -17.86 3.19 -17.99
N MET A 70 -18.50 2.71 -16.91
CA MET A 70 -17.89 2.57 -15.58
C MET A 70 -16.50 1.91 -15.61
N PHE A 71 -16.36 0.80 -16.33
CA PHE A 71 -15.09 0.06 -16.43
C PHE A 71 -14.33 0.31 -17.75
N MET A 72 -14.69 1.36 -18.50
CA MET A 72 -14.01 1.81 -19.72
C MET A 72 -13.16 3.07 -19.47
N GLN A 73 -12.89 3.40 -18.21
CA GLN A 73 -12.02 4.49 -17.80
C GLN A 73 -10.56 4.04 -17.68
N ASP A 74 -9.63 5.00 -17.59
CA ASP A 74 -8.21 4.72 -17.41
C ASP A 74 -7.84 4.41 -15.94
N THR A 75 -8.74 4.68 -14.98
CA THR A 75 -8.48 4.58 -13.54
C THR A 75 -9.73 4.16 -12.76
N LEU A 76 -9.55 3.58 -11.58
CA LEU A 76 -10.66 3.13 -10.73
C LEU A 76 -11.47 4.27 -10.05
N ASN A 77 -11.09 5.55 -10.19
CA ASN A 77 -11.65 6.66 -9.42
C ASN A 77 -13.18 6.78 -9.53
N ASP A 78 -13.76 6.59 -10.71
CA ASP A 78 -15.22 6.68 -10.91
C ASP A 78 -15.93 5.51 -10.20
N PHE A 79 -15.42 4.30 -10.35
CA PHE A 79 -15.93 3.12 -9.63
C PHE A 79 -15.79 3.25 -8.12
N ILE A 80 -14.70 3.84 -7.64
CA ILE A 80 -14.51 4.12 -6.23
C ILE A 80 -15.55 5.17 -5.78
N SER A 81 -15.76 6.25 -6.53
CA SER A 81 -16.73 7.32 -6.21
C SER A 81 -18.17 6.80 -6.05
N ASP A 82 -18.54 5.75 -6.78
CA ASP A 82 -19.87 5.10 -6.71
C ASP A 82 -20.22 4.48 -5.34
N GLY A 83 -19.22 4.31 -4.46
CA GLY A 83 -19.42 4.01 -3.06
C GLY A 83 -19.64 2.53 -2.70
N LYS A 84 -19.55 2.26 -1.39
CA LYS A 84 -19.47 0.91 -0.81
C LYS A 84 -20.56 -0.08 -1.23
N LYS A 85 -21.76 0.42 -1.49
CA LYS A 85 -22.86 -0.43 -1.98
C LYS A 85 -22.53 -1.02 -3.35
N THR A 86 -22.06 -0.20 -4.28
CA THR A 86 -21.72 -0.63 -5.64
C THR A 86 -20.50 -1.55 -5.64
N TRP A 87 -19.47 -1.23 -4.85
CA TRP A 87 -18.29 -2.09 -4.72
C TRP A 87 -18.67 -3.51 -4.29
N ARG A 88 -19.54 -3.62 -3.28
CA ARG A 88 -20.05 -4.91 -2.76
C ARG A 88 -20.86 -5.68 -3.80
N LEU A 89 -21.73 -4.99 -4.55
CA LEU A 89 -22.52 -5.61 -5.60
C LEU A 89 -21.63 -6.19 -6.69
N VAL A 90 -20.67 -5.40 -7.18
CA VAL A 90 -19.72 -5.83 -8.22
C VAL A 90 -18.84 -6.98 -7.72
N ARG A 91 -18.26 -6.85 -6.52
CA ARG A 91 -17.44 -7.91 -5.89
C ARG A 91 -18.20 -9.23 -5.73
N ASN A 92 -19.44 -9.18 -5.24
CA ASN A 92 -20.29 -10.36 -5.12
C ASN A 92 -20.66 -10.96 -6.49
N ARG A 93 -20.92 -10.12 -7.50
CA ARG A 93 -21.22 -10.58 -8.87
C ARG A 93 -20.01 -11.25 -9.50
N ILE A 94 -18.81 -10.70 -9.35
CA ILE A 94 -17.57 -11.34 -9.81
C ILE A 94 -17.40 -12.70 -9.11
N ALA A 95 -17.57 -12.76 -7.78
CA ALA A 95 -17.48 -14.01 -7.05
C ALA A 95 -18.48 -15.06 -7.54
N ASP A 96 -19.67 -14.64 -7.99
CA ASP A 96 -20.70 -15.51 -8.55
C ASP A 96 -20.39 -15.98 -9.97
N ILE A 97 -19.99 -15.07 -10.87
CA ILE A 97 -19.58 -15.40 -12.25
C ILE A 97 -18.44 -16.43 -12.25
N PHE A 98 -17.48 -16.26 -11.34
CA PHE A 98 -16.30 -17.12 -11.24
C PHE A 98 -16.49 -18.32 -10.31
N ASP A 99 -17.65 -18.51 -9.68
CA ASP A 99 -17.95 -19.67 -8.82
C ASP A 99 -17.96 -20.95 -9.64
N GLN A 100 -17.32 -22.02 -9.15
CA GLN A 100 -17.22 -23.30 -9.84
C GLN A 100 -18.56 -23.88 -10.34
N ASN A 101 -19.68 -23.52 -9.70
CA ASN A 101 -21.01 -24.00 -10.03
C ASN A 101 -21.75 -23.10 -11.03
N ASN A 102 -21.23 -21.92 -11.37
CA ASN A 102 -21.84 -21.01 -12.33
C ASN A 102 -21.34 -21.31 -13.76
N PRO A 103 -22.22 -21.78 -14.67
CA PRO A 103 -21.82 -22.12 -16.04
C PRO A 103 -21.76 -20.91 -16.98
N GLU A 104 -22.31 -19.75 -16.61
CA GLU A 104 -22.66 -18.66 -17.53
C GLU A 104 -21.45 -18.11 -18.31
N LEU A 105 -20.36 -17.82 -17.60
CA LEU A 105 -19.07 -17.50 -18.23
C LEU A 105 -18.20 -18.75 -18.41
N ARG A 106 -18.22 -19.69 -17.44
CA ARG A 106 -17.36 -20.89 -17.42
C ARG A 106 -17.44 -21.70 -18.73
N ASP A 107 -18.65 -21.90 -19.21
CA ASP A 107 -18.94 -22.75 -20.38
C ASP A 107 -19.05 -21.95 -21.68
N ASN A 108 -18.84 -20.62 -21.63
CA ASN A 108 -18.84 -19.74 -22.79
C ASN A 108 -17.42 -19.36 -23.20
N THR A 109 -16.81 -20.20 -24.05
CA THR A 109 -15.42 -20.01 -24.51
C THR A 109 -15.21 -18.65 -25.20
N SER A 110 -16.14 -18.20 -26.04
CA SER A 110 -15.97 -16.95 -26.77
C SER A 110 -15.95 -15.72 -25.85
N HIS A 111 -16.70 -15.73 -24.75
CA HIS A 111 -16.64 -14.64 -23.78
C HIS A 111 -15.37 -14.74 -22.92
N ARG A 112 -14.97 -15.95 -22.52
CA ARG A 112 -13.75 -16.18 -21.74
C ARG A 112 -12.50 -15.66 -22.44
N ASP A 113 -12.39 -15.89 -23.74
CA ASP A 113 -11.23 -15.46 -24.54
C ASP A 113 -11.07 -13.93 -24.60
N VAL A 114 -12.13 -13.17 -24.31
CA VAL A 114 -12.12 -11.70 -24.26
C VAL A 114 -11.97 -11.19 -22.83
N VAL A 115 -12.54 -11.89 -21.84
CA VAL A 115 -12.58 -11.44 -20.44
C VAL A 115 -11.31 -11.78 -19.67
N ILE A 116 -10.59 -12.85 -20.04
CA ILE A 116 -9.59 -13.47 -19.17
C ILE A 116 -8.21 -13.45 -19.82
N PHE A 117 -7.27 -12.84 -19.11
CA PHE A 117 -5.88 -12.73 -19.52
C PHE A 117 -4.98 -13.46 -18.52
N ASN A 118 -3.89 -14.08 -18.98
CA ASN A 118 -2.86 -14.54 -18.06
C ASN A 118 -2.15 -13.32 -17.46
N ILE A 119 -1.78 -13.37 -16.18
CA ILE A 119 -1.11 -12.25 -15.53
C ILE A 119 0.25 -11.92 -16.16
N GLU A 120 0.92 -12.91 -16.75
CA GLU A 120 2.20 -12.74 -17.45
C GLU A 120 2.06 -12.01 -18.80
N ASP A 121 0.83 -11.92 -19.31
CA ASP A 121 0.51 -11.32 -20.60
C ASP A 121 0.05 -9.86 -20.50
N VAL A 122 -0.02 -9.29 -19.29
CA VAL A 122 -0.49 -7.92 -19.04
C VAL A 122 0.57 -7.08 -18.33
N GLU A 123 0.51 -5.77 -18.54
CA GLU A 123 1.39 -4.81 -17.86
C GLU A 123 0.58 -3.98 -16.86
N MET A 124 0.85 -4.16 -15.56
CA MET A 124 0.13 -3.42 -14.51
C MET A 124 0.42 -1.92 -14.57
N GLN A 125 -0.63 -1.11 -14.39
CA GLN A 125 -0.56 0.35 -14.32
C GLN A 125 -0.87 0.84 -12.90
N LEU A 126 -0.77 2.15 -12.68
CA LEU A 126 -1.24 2.76 -11.44
C LEU A 126 -2.78 2.60 -11.38
N PRO A 127 -3.35 2.06 -10.28
CA PRO A 127 -4.77 1.69 -10.25
C PRO A 127 -5.72 2.89 -10.15
N ILE A 128 -5.22 4.04 -9.72
CA ILE A 128 -5.99 5.26 -9.44
C ILE A 128 -5.20 6.50 -9.87
N LEU A 129 -5.92 7.55 -10.23
CA LEU A 129 -5.40 8.90 -10.26
C LEU A 129 -5.38 9.43 -8.82
N ILE A 130 -4.19 9.55 -8.25
CA ILE A 130 -4.02 10.02 -6.87
C ILE A 130 -4.11 11.54 -6.86
N GLY A 131 -5.19 12.07 -6.26
CA GLY A 131 -5.33 13.51 -6.03
C GLY A 131 -4.30 13.97 -5.01
N ASP A 132 -4.56 13.66 -3.75
CA ASP A 132 -3.66 13.94 -2.63
C ASP A 132 -3.09 12.65 -2.02
N TYR A 133 -1.81 12.71 -1.64
CA TYR A 133 -1.14 11.69 -0.84
C TYR A 133 -0.75 12.29 0.51
N THR A 134 -1.20 11.67 1.59
CA THR A 134 -0.77 11.98 2.95
C THR A 134 -0.05 10.78 3.55
N ASP A 135 1.06 11.04 4.22
CA ASP A 135 1.88 10.02 4.84
C ASP A 135 1.86 10.19 6.36
N PHE A 136 1.38 9.17 7.07
CA PHE A 136 1.29 9.19 8.52
C PHE A 136 2.59 8.71 9.17
N TYR A 137 2.62 8.73 10.50
CA TYR A 137 3.78 8.32 11.28
C TYR A 137 3.36 7.43 12.45
N SER A 138 2.63 6.35 12.15
CA SER A 138 1.74 5.71 13.14
C SER A 138 2.27 4.44 13.82
N SER A 139 3.49 3.98 13.51
CA SER A 139 4.16 2.91 14.27
C SER A 139 4.90 3.49 15.46
N LYS A 140 4.58 3.00 16.67
CA LYS A 140 5.21 3.46 17.92
C LYS A 140 6.66 3.06 18.00
N GLU A 141 6.94 1.83 17.58
CA GLU A 141 8.27 1.23 17.53
C GLU A 141 9.17 2.02 16.59
N HIS A 142 8.69 2.32 15.37
CA HIS A 142 9.43 3.13 14.41
C HIS A 142 9.73 4.53 14.95
N ALA A 143 8.71 5.24 15.45
CA ALA A 143 8.85 6.57 16.04
C ALA A 143 9.84 6.59 17.23
N THR A 144 9.81 5.54 18.05
CA THR A 144 10.73 5.37 19.18
C THR A 144 12.15 5.10 18.70
N ASN A 145 12.36 4.23 17.71
CA ASN A 145 13.67 3.90 17.16
C ASN A 145 14.34 5.13 16.55
N VAL A 146 13.64 5.85 15.67
CA VAL A 146 14.11 7.11 15.09
C VAL A 146 14.39 8.13 16.19
N GLY A 147 13.49 8.26 17.16
CA GLY A 147 13.67 9.12 18.33
C GLY A 147 14.97 8.85 19.08
N LYS A 148 15.27 7.57 19.39
CA LYS A 148 16.51 7.16 20.08
C LYS A 148 17.78 7.45 19.27
N MET A 149 17.70 7.48 17.93
CA MET A 149 18.87 7.76 17.09
C MET A 149 19.17 9.26 16.96
N PHE A 150 18.13 10.10 16.93
CA PHE A 150 18.27 11.53 16.65
C PHE A 150 18.10 12.43 17.89
N ARG A 151 17.53 11.91 18.98
CA ARG A 151 17.24 12.62 20.22
C ARG A 151 17.74 11.81 21.42
N ASP A 152 17.42 12.32 22.61
CA ASP A 152 17.62 11.61 23.87
C ASP A 152 16.81 10.30 23.89
N PRO A 153 17.45 9.13 24.09
CA PRO A 153 16.76 7.84 24.17
C PRO A 153 15.66 7.77 25.22
N ASP A 154 15.77 8.52 26.32
CA ASP A 154 14.78 8.56 27.40
C ASP A 154 13.55 9.40 27.01
N ASN A 155 13.67 10.25 25.99
CA ASN A 155 12.63 11.15 25.47
C ASN A 155 12.44 10.96 23.94
N ALA A 156 12.46 9.70 23.51
CA ALA A 156 12.47 9.35 22.09
C ALA A 156 11.23 9.87 21.33
N LEU A 157 10.03 9.71 21.89
CA LEU A 157 8.78 10.19 21.31
C LEU A 157 8.58 11.68 21.64
N LEU A 158 8.20 12.46 20.63
CA LEU A 158 7.75 13.83 20.87
C LEU A 158 6.39 13.81 21.59
N PRO A 159 6.08 14.81 22.45
CA PRO A 159 4.90 14.76 23.30
C PRO A 159 3.58 14.55 22.56
N ASN A 160 3.43 15.15 21.37
CA ASN A 160 2.22 15.09 20.57
C ASN A 160 1.94 13.70 19.95
N TRP A 161 2.97 12.86 19.78
CA TRP A 161 2.87 11.62 19.00
C TRP A 161 1.83 10.64 19.58
N VAL A 162 1.72 10.57 20.90
CA VAL A 162 0.74 9.70 21.59
C VAL A 162 -0.66 10.32 21.69
N HIS A 163 -0.85 11.56 21.22
CA HIS A 163 -2.12 12.28 21.29
C HIS A 163 -2.82 12.44 19.94
N ILE A 164 -2.05 12.46 18.84
CA ILE A 164 -2.57 12.59 17.48
C ILE A 164 -1.79 11.68 16.51
N PRO A 165 -2.44 11.12 15.47
CA PRO A 165 -1.75 10.46 14.38
C PRO A 165 -1.06 11.54 13.51
N VAL A 166 0.19 11.85 13.86
CA VAL A 166 1.02 12.81 13.11
C VAL A 166 1.17 12.33 11.67
N GLY A 167 1.05 13.25 10.72
CA GLY A 167 1.28 13.00 9.30
C GLY A 167 1.66 14.29 8.56
N TYR A 168 2.01 14.15 7.28
CA TYR A 168 2.38 15.24 6.39
C TYR A 168 1.89 14.98 4.97
N HIS A 169 1.75 16.03 4.17
CA HIS A 169 1.41 15.88 2.75
C HIS A 169 2.63 15.36 1.98
N GLY A 170 2.47 14.20 1.34
CA GLY A 170 3.43 13.60 0.44
C GLY A 170 3.31 14.18 -0.98
N ARG A 171 3.92 13.48 -1.96
CA ARG A 171 3.90 13.91 -3.37
C ARG A 171 3.22 12.90 -4.28
N SER A 172 1.99 13.19 -4.70
CA SER A 172 1.21 12.32 -5.58
C SER A 172 1.87 12.07 -6.95
N SER A 173 2.52 13.07 -7.53
CA SER A 173 3.06 12.98 -8.91
C SER A 173 4.23 12.01 -9.09
N THR A 174 4.81 11.50 -8.00
CA THR A 174 5.96 10.60 -7.99
C THR A 174 5.62 9.23 -7.43
N ILE A 175 4.32 8.94 -7.32
CA ILE A 175 3.83 7.62 -6.95
C ILE A 175 3.77 6.77 -8.21
N ILE A 176 4.45 5.63 -8.18
CA ILE A 176 4.64 4.74 -9.33
C ILE A 176 4.18 3.33 -8.99
N PRO A 177 3.68 2.55 -9.97
CA PRO A 177 3.37 1.15 -9.73
C PRO A 177 4.66 0.32 -9.53
N SER A 178 4.49 -0.86 -8.95
CA SER A 178 5.51 -1.91 -8.88
C SER A 178 6.16 -2.17 -10.25
N GLY A 179 7.45 -2.49 -10.24
CA GLY A 179 8.25 -2.76 -11.44
C GLY A 179 8.98 -1.55 -12.02
N ILE A 180 8.54 -0.32 -11.70
CA ILE A 180 9.19 0.90 -12.20
C ILE A 180 10.47 1.17 -11.40
N PRO A 181 11.64 1.28 -12.05
CA PRO A 181 12.89 1.55 -11.36
C PRO A 181 12.98 3.01 -10.89
N VAL A 182 13.69 3.23 -9.78
CA VAL A 182 13.85 4.54 -9.12
C VAL A 182 15.30 5.00 -9.28
N HIS A 183 15.52 6.24 -9.69
CA HIS A 183 16.87 6.81 -9.71
C HIS A 183 17.27 7.35 -8.34
N ARG A 184 18.50 7.05 -7.90
CA ARG A 184 19.09 7.67 -6.71
C ARG A 184 19.02 9.20 -6.81
N PRO A 185 18.44 9.89 -5.81
CA PRO A 185 18.28 11.33 -5.88
C PRO A 185 19.61 12.06 -5.71
N MET A 186 19.74 13.16 -6.43
CA MET A 186 20.76 14.18 -6.20
C MET A 186 20.19 15.24 -5.26
N GLY A 187 20.96 15.72 -4.29
CA GLY A 187 20.47 16.72 -3.36
C GLY A 187 21.56 17.37 -2.53
N GLN A 188 21.15 18.33 -1.68
CA GLN A 188 22.04 18.89 -0.66
C GLN A 188 22.06 17.99 0.57
N THR A 189 23.25 17.82 1.14
CA THR A 189 23.44 17.12 2.41
C THR A 189 24.42 17.91 3.27
N LEU A 190 24.35 17.75 4.59
CA LEU A 190 25.35 18.28 5.52
C LEU A 190 26.06 17.12 6.23
N PRO A 191 27.23 16.68 5.73
CA PRO A 191 28.01 15.62 6.37
C PRO A 191 28.46 16.00 7.78
N ASN A 192 28.65 15.00 8.65
CA ASN A 192 29.11 15.23 10.03
C ASN A 192 30.48 15.91 10.04
N GLY A 193 30.61 16.99 10.82
CA GLY A 193 31.83 17.79 10.95
C GLY A 193 31.96 18.92 9.93
N GLU A 194 31.09 18.96 8.92
CA GLU A 194 31.04 20.05 7.95
C GLU A 194 30.21 21.23 8.48
N THR A 195 30.52 22.42 7.99
CA THR A 195 29.79 23.66 8.31
C THR A 195 29.01 24.22 7.12
N GLN A 196 29.20 23.65 5.93
CA GLN A 196 28.53 24.03 4.69
C GLN A 196 27.96 22.79 4.01
N PRO A 197 26.78 22.88 3.39
CA PRO A 197 26.20 21.74 2.69
C PRO A 197 27.00 21.43 1.42
N VAL A 198 26.96 20.16 1.02
CA VAL A 198 27.50 19.68 -0.26
C VAL A 198 26.38 19.20 -1.16
N PHE A 199 26.57 19.30 -2.48
CA PHE A 199 25.63 18.78 -3.47
C PHE A 199 26.18 17.51 -4.12
N GLY A 200 25.35 16.47 -4.21
CA GLY A 200 25.76 15.20 -4.79
C GLY A 200 24.67 14.11 -4.67
N PRO A 201 24.98 12.88 -5.06
CA PRO A 201 24.07 11.76 -4.87
C PRO A 201 23.88 11.46 -3.38
N SER A 202 22.64 11.13 -3.00
CA SER A 202 22.36 10.64 -1.64
C SER A 202 23.18 9.38 -1.35
N ARG A 203 23.78 9.31 -0.17
CA ARG A 203 24.56 8.17 0.34
C ARG A 203 23.73 7.26 1.22
N LEU A 204 22.56 7.71 1.66
CA LEU A 204 21.70 7.02 2.63
C LEU A 204 20.28 6.85 2.06
N VAL A 205 20.18 6.25 0.86
CA VAL A 205 18.88 5.86 0.29
C VAL A 205 18.34 4.65 1.03
N ASP A 206 17.05 4.66 1.33
CA ASP A 206 16.38 3.72 2.21
C ASP A 206 14.99 3.37 1.65
N PHE A 207 14.45 2.24 2.11
CA PHE A 207 13.04 1.91 1.95
C PHE A 207 12.27 2.24 3.23
N GLU A 208 10.96 2.39 3.10
CA GLU A 208 10.03 2.40 4.23
C GLU A 208 8.92 1.39 3.95
N LEU A 209 8.84 0.33 4.75
CA LEU A 209 7.79 -0.67 4.65
C LEU A 209 6.47 -0.06 5.13
N GLU A 210 5.52 0.09 4.23
CA GLU A 210 4.22 0.69 4.53
C GLU A 210 3.07 -0.05 3.86
N THR A 211 1.87 0.27 4.32
CA THR A 211 0.66 0.09 3.55
C THR A 211 0.04 1.47 3.30
N ALA A 212 -0.80 1.57 2.29
CA ALA A 212 -1.62 2.76 2.10
C ALA A 212 -3.07 2.36 1.87
N PHE A 213 -3.99 3.12 2.44
CA PHE A 213 -5.41 2.97 2.13
C PHE A 213 -5.87 4.02 1.12
N ILE A 214 -6.83 3.62 0.31
CA ILE A 214 -7.43 4.45 -0.75
C ILE A 214 -8.82 4.88 -0.31
N THR A 215 -9.12 6.17 -0.43
CA THR A 215 -10.43 6.71 -0.03
C THR A 215 -11.40 6.83 -1.20
N THR A 216 -12.68 6.95 -0.85
CA THR A 216 -13.74 7.41 -1.74
C THR A 216 -14.07 8.88 -1.47
N ASP A 217 -14.92 9.48 -2.31
CA ASP A 217 -15.54 10.77 -1.99
C ASP A 217 -16.30 10.66 -0.66
N ALA A 218 -15.87 11.47 0.32
CA ALA A 218 -16.29 11.27 1.71
C ALA A 218 -17.06 12.46 2.28
N ASN A 219 -16.58 13.68 2.07
CA ASN A 219 -17.10 14.87 2.76
C ASN A 219 -17.06 16.12 1.87
N ILE A 220 -17.89 17.11 2.22
CA ILE A 220 -17.78 18.45 1.65
C ILE A 220 -16.71 19.22 2.43
N MET A 221 -15.98 20.13 1.76
CA MET A 221 -14.98 20.97 2.43
C MET A 221 -15.61 21.73 3.61
N GLY A 222 -15.00 21.58 4.79
CA GLY A 222 -15.50 22.12 6.06
C GLY A 222 -16.19 21.10 6.96
N GLU A 223 -16.61 19.95 6.43
CA GLU A 223 -17.22 18.86 7.20
C GLU A 223 -16.15 17.85 7.62
N ASN A 224 -16.22 17.36 8.87
CA ASN A 224 -15.33 16.29 9.33
C ASN A 224 -15.98 14.92 9.12
N ILE A 225 -15.15 13.87 9.07
CA ILE A 225 -15.62 12.48 9.10
C ILE A 225 -15.58 12.00 10.56
N PRO A 226 -16.72 11.60 11.16
CA PRO A 226 -16.74 10.97 12.48
C PRO A 226 -16.00 9.62 12.50
N ILE A 227 -15.44 9.26 13.65
CA ILE A 227 -14.63 8.03 13.80
C ILE A 227 -15.42 6.76 13.50
N GLU A 228 -16.72 6.77 13.80
CA GLU A 228 -17.63 5.65 13.57
C GLU A 228 -17.93 5.41 12.08
N GLU A 229 -17.71 6.41 11.24
CA GLU A 229 -18.00 6.38 9.80
C GLU A 229 -16.73 6.21 8.95
N ALA A 230 -15.54 6.40 9.53
CA ALA A 230 -14.29 6.49 8.78
C ALA A 230 -14.05 5.28 7.83
N GLU A 231 -14.33 4.06 8.28
CA GLU A 231 -14.14 2.86 7.44
C GLU A 231 -15.16 2.71 6.30
N GLU A 232 -16.27 3.45 6.32
CA GLU A 232 -17.21 3.50 5.20
C GLU A 232 -16.61 4.26 4.00
N TYR A 233 -15.62 5.12 4.26
CA TYR A 233 -14.94 5.93 3.26
C TYR A 233 -13.60 5.37 2.79
N ILE A 234 -13.26 4.14 3.19
CA ILE A 234 -12.04 3.44 2.78
C ILE A 234 -12.40 2.34 1.80
N PHE A 235 -11.91 2.45 0.56
CA PHE A 235 -12.14 1.47 -0.50
C PHE A 235 -11.32 0.19 -0.27
N GLY A 236 -10.03 0.34 -0.01
CA GLY A 236 -9.10 -0.77 0.11
C GLY A 236 -7.68 -0.33 0.40
N MET A 237 -6.76 -1.29 0.34
CA MET A 237 -5.37 -1.11 0.71
C MET A 237 -4.41 -1.62 -0.38
N VAL A 238 -3.21 -1.03 -0.40
CA VAL A 238 -2.05 -1.44 -1.18
C VAL A 238 -0.81 -1.52 -0.28
N LEU A 239 0.21 -2.25 -0.71
CA LEU A 239 1.56 -2.09 -0.16
C LEU A 239 2.17 -0.79 -0.69
N LEU A 240 2.97 -0.13 0.15
CA LEU A 240 3.66 1.11 -0.17
C LEU A 240 5.14 0.99 0.24
N ASN A 241 6.04 1.42 -0.64
CA ASN A 241 7.44 1.71 -0.32
C ASN A 241 7.67 3.21 -0.48
N ASP A 242 7.78 3.93 0.63
CA ASP A 242 8.10 5.36 0.61
C ASP A 242 9.62 5.58 0.60
N TRP A 243 10.19 5.63 -0.61
CA TRP A 243 11.64 5.73 -0.79
C TRP A 243 12.17 7.00 -0.12
N SER A 244 13.27 6.84 0.61
CA SER A 244 13.75 7.89 1.49
C SER A 244 15.24 8.15 1.34
N ALA A 245 15.64 9.40 1.16
CA ALA A 245 17.05 9.82 1.15
C ALA A 245 17.42 10.47 2.50
N ARG A 246 17.85 9.67 3.47
CA ARG A 246 17.97 10.06 4.89
C ARG A 246 18.93 11.22 5.15
N ASP A 247 20.00 11.31 4.37
CA ASP A 247 20.99 12.39 4.45
C ASP A 247 20.46 13.72 3.93
N ILE A 248 19.67 13.70 2.85
CA ILE A 248 18.93 14.87 2.36
C ILE A 248 17.89 15.27 3.42
N GLN A 249 17.13 14.30 3.93
CA GLN A 249 16.05 14.50 4.90
C GLN A 249 16.56 15.22 6.14
N LYS A 250 17.66 14.72 6.72
CA LYS A 250 18.28 15.29 7.93
C LYS A 250 18.65 16.76 7.76
N TRP A 251 19.05 17.19 6.56
CA TRP A 251 19.43 18.57 6.28
C TRP A 251 18.23 19.48 6.06
N GLU A 252 17.19 19.00 5.36
CA GLU A 252 16.09 19.86 4.92
C GLU A 252 14.90 19.95 5.89
N TYR A 253 14.67 18.93 6.73
CA TYR A 253 13.33 18.74 7.32
C TYR A 253 12.95 19.75 8.41
N VAL A 254 13.90 20.50 8.95
CA VAL A 254 13.61 21.50 10.00
C VAL A 254 13.43 22.88 9.36
N PRO A 255 12.30 23.57 9.59
CA PRO A 255 11.16 23.21 10.45
C PRO A 255 9.95 22.62 9.70
N LEU A 256 10.02 22.45 8.38
CA LEU A 256 8.83 22.26 7.53
C LEU A 256 8.44 20.80 7.24
N GLY A 257 9.22 19.85 7.74
CA GLY A 257 9.01 18.42 7.48
C GLY A 257 9.76 17.90 6.25
N PRO A 258 9.66 16.58 5.98
CA PRO A 258 10.31 15.95 4.82
C PRO A 258 9.84 16.54 3.50
N PHE A 259 10.74 16.69 2.51
CA PHE A 259 10.38 17.23 1.20
C PHE A 259 11.11 16.51 0.05
N LEU A 260 12.30 16.98 -0.37
CA LEU A 260 13.04 16.39 -1.49
C LEU A 260 13.54 14.98 -1.17
N ALA A 261 13.70 14.68 0.11
CA ALA A 261 14.12 13.38 0.58
C ALA A 261 13.06 12.28 0.44
N LYS A 262 11.82 12.63 0.05
CA LYS A 262 10.69 11.72 -0.12
C LYS A 262 10.09 11.83 -1.52
N ASN A 263 9.98 13.04 -2.07
CA ASN A 263 9.27 13.29 -3.33
C ASN A 263 9.96 12.79 -4.61
N PHE A 264 11.05 12.03 -4.50
CA PHE A 264 11.75 11.49 -5.67
C PHE A 264 11.13 10.19 -6.17
N ALA A 265 10.50 9.39 -5.29
CA ALA A 265 9.68 8.24 -5.63
C ALA A 265 8.93 7.70 -4.42
N SER A 266 7.70 7.23 -4.62
CA SER A 266 7.05 6.26 -3.74
C SER A 266 6.45 5.17 -4.61
N SER A 267 6.61 3.89 -4.25
CA SER A 267 6.16 2.77 -5.08
C SER A 267 4.97 2.06 -4.43
N ILE A 268 3.95 1.66 -5.19
CA ILE A 268 2.81 0.90 -4.66
C ILE A 268 2.56 -0.44 -5.37
N SER A 269 1.99 -1.41 -4.66
CA SER A 269 1.48 -2.64 -5.29
C SER A 269 0.28 -2.31 -6.18
N PRO A 270 0.13 -2.98 -7.34
CA PRO A 270 -0.85 -2.56 -8.35
C PRO A 270 -2.29 -3.04 -8.11
N TRP A 271 -2.50 -3.94 -7.15
CA TRP A 271 -3.80 -4.51 -6.82
C TRP A 271 -4.31 -3.94 -5.50
N ILE A 272 -5.42 -3.20 -5.54
CA ILE A 272 -6.10 -2.67 -4.36
C ILE A 272 -6.96 -3.79 -3.76
N VAL A 273 -6.55 -4.31 -2.60
CA VAL A 273 -7.34 -5.28 -1.83
C VAL A 273 -8.41 -4.52 -1.05
N THR A 274 -9.68 -4.77 -1.35
CA THR A 274 -10.78 -4.02 -0.71
C THR A 274 -10.85 -4.29 0.79
N LEU A 275 -11.31 -3.31 1.58
CA LEU A 275 -11.45 -3.49 3.02
C LEU A 275 -12.41 -4.65 3.38
N ASP A 276 -13.45 -4.85 2.57
CA ASP A 276 -14.37 -5.99 2.69
C ASP A 276 -13.66 -7.35 2.57
N ALA A 277 -12.59 -7.45 1.76
CA ALA A 277 -11.79 -8.68 1.65
C ALA A 277 -11.00 -8.94 2.94
N LEU A 278 -10.56 -7.87 3.60
CA LEU A 278 -9.71 -7.93 4.79
C LEU A 278 -10.51 -8.19 6.08
N GLU A 279 -11.84 -8.02 6.05
CA GLU A 279 -12.73 -8.18 7.20
C GLU A 279 -12.51 -9.48 8.00
N PRO A 280 -12.29 -10.67 7.39
CA PRO A 280 -12.03 -11.90 8.14
C PRO A 280 -10.71 -11.92 8.93
N PHE A 281 -9.86 -10.90 8.76
CA PHE A 281 -8.55 -10.77 9.40
C PHE A 281 -8.47 -9.55 10.31
N ARG A 282 -9.62 -8.90 10.58
CA ARG A 282 -9.75 -7.86 11.59
C ARG A 282 -9.36 -8.41 12.96
N THR A 283 -8.62 -7.60 13.72
CA THR A 283 -8.10 -7.97 15.03
C THR A 283 -7.97 -6.75 15.94
N SER A 284 -7.67 -6.99 17.21
CA SER A 284 -7.56 -5.94 18.20
C SER A 284 -6.40 -5.01 17.92
N SER A 285 -6.66 -3.71 18.04
CA SER A 285 -5.63 -2.68 17.92
C SER A 285 -4.74 -2.64 19.16
N PRO A 286 -3.49 -2.16 19.06
CA PRO A 286 -2.65 -1.91 20.22
C PRO A 286 -3.33 -1.00 21.25
N VAL A 287 -3.09 -1.26 22.54
CA VAL A 287 -3.62 -0.43 23.62
C VAL A 287 -2.98 0.95 23.57
N GLN A 288 -3.82 1.99 23.56
CA GLN A 288 -3.37 3.38 23.53
C GLN A 288 -3.30 3.98 24.93
N GLU A 289 -2.11 4.44 25.31
CA GLU A 289 -1.82 5.11 26.58
C GLU A 289 -0.97 6.36 26.32
N PRO A 290 -1.46 7.57 26.67
CA PRO A 290 -2.76 7.84 27.31
C PRO A 290 -3.96 7.58 26.38
N LYS A 291 -5.15 7.44 26.95
CA LYS A 291 -6.40 7.38 26.19
C LYS A 291 -6.52 8.63 25.28
N PRO A 292 -6.76 8.49 23.97
CA PRO A 292 -6.95 9.63 23.08
C PRO A 292 -8.15 10.51 23.46
N LEU A 293 -8.20 11.73 22.91
CA LEU A 293 -9.38 12.58 22.99
C LEU A 293 -10.59 11.89 22.34
N ALA A 294 -11.81 12.28 22.75
CA ALA A 294 -13.05 11.60 22.40
C ALA A 294 -13.23 11.33 20.90
N TYR A 295 -12.87 12.29 20.04
CA TYR A 295 -13.02 12.16 18.58
C TYR A 295 -12.13 11.08 17.93
N LEU A 296 -11.12 10.55 18.64
CA LEU A 296 -10.26 9.46 18.18
C LEU A 296 -10.51 8.15 18.95
N GLN A 297 -11.49 8.11 19.84
CA GLN A 297 -11.83 6.89 20.55
C GLN A 297 -12.68 6.00 19.64
N GLN A 298 -12.35 4.72 19.57
CA GLN A 298 -13.04 3.73 18.75
C GLN A 298 -13.41 2.52 19.62
N GLU A 299 -14.49 1.83 19.27
CA GLU A 299 -14.97 0.62 19.97
C GLU A 299 -14.81 -0.60 19.07
N GLY A 300 -14.33 -1.71 19.64
CA GLY A 300 -14.10 -2.94 18.89
C GLY A 300 -12.75 -2.98 18.19
N ASP A 301 -12.65 -3.88 17.21
CA ASP A 301 -11.40 -4.23 16.54
C ASP A 301 -11.23 -3.40 15.25
N HIS A 302 -10.08 -2.74 15.10
CA HIS A 302 -9.79 -1.83 13.99
C HIS A 302 -8.40 -2.02 13.38
N ALA A 303 -7.66 -3.04 13.83
CA ALA A 303 -6.42 -3.47 13.20
C ALA A 303 -6.69 -4.64 12.25
N PHE A 304 -5.73 -4.92 11.37
CA PHE A 304 -5.79 -6.06 10.45
C PHE A 304 -4.52 -6.90 10.57
N ASP A 305 -4.66 -8.22 10.63
CA ASP A 305 -3.55 -9.16 10.66
C ASP A 305 -2.99 -9.38 9.25
N ILE A 306 -2.11 -8.46 8.84
CA ILE A 306 -1.44 -8.48 7.53
C ILE A 306 0.04 -8.76 7.77
N ASN A 307 0.49 -9.96 7.41
CA ASN A 307 1.90 -10.32 7.45
C ASN A 307 2.62 -9.58 6.33
N LEU A 308 3.77 -8.97 6.65
CA LEU A 308 4.55 -8.16 5.73
C LEU A 308 5.99 -8.63 5.72
N GLU A 309 6.58 -8.75 4.54
CA GLU A 309 7.99 -9.12 4.38
C GLU A 309 8.70 -8.14 3.46
N VAL A 310 9.99 -7.89 3.75
CA VAL A 310 10.88 -7.10 2.88
C VAL A 310 12.10 -7.91 2.52
N THR A 311 12.45 -7.92 1.24
CA THR A 311 13.68 -8.51 0.72
C THR A 311 14.49 -7.50 -0.07
N ILE A 312 15.82 -7.71 -0.09
CA ILE A 312 16.74 -7.01 -1.00
C ILE A 312 17.50 -8.04 -1.84
N ALA A 313 17.53 -7.82 -3.14
CA ALA A 313 18.34 -8.58 -4.07
C ALA A 313 19.37 -7.66 -4.75
N PRO A 314 20.69 -7.85 -4.50
CA PRO A 314 21.71 -7.28 -5.36
C PRO A 314 21.56 -7.79 -6.80
N GLU A 315 22.11 -7.06 -7.76
CA GLU A 315 22.01 -7.44 -9.16
C GLU A 315 22.58 -8.84 -9.43
N ASN A 316 21.75 -9.71 -10.01
CA ASN A 316 22.05 -11.13 -10.28
C ASN A 316 22.36 -11.99 -9.04
N VAL A 317 21.94 -11.55 -7.84
CA VAL A 317 22.08 -12.29 -6.57
C VAL A 317 20.70 -12.63 -6.03
N ALA A 318 20.58 -13.80 -5.41
CA ALA A 318 19.31 -14.22 -4.81
C ALA A 318 18.87 -13.26 -3.68
N PRO A 319 17.56 -13.03 -3.49
CA PRO A 319 17.06 -12.11 -2.46
C PRO A 319 17.47 -12.52 -1.04
N THR A 320 17.79 -11.53 -0.21
CA THR A 320 18.00 -11.65 1.24
C THR A 320 16.77 -11.08 1.93
N LEU A 321 16.13 -11.89 2.78
CA LEU A 321 15.05 -11.42 3.65
C LEU A 321 15.63 -10.50 4.73
N LEU A 322 15.04 -9.32 4.88
CA LEU A 322 15.48 -8.31 5.84
C LEU A 322 14.53 -8.15 7.01
N SER A 323 13.23 -8.15 6.74
CA SER A 323 12.21 -7.83 7.74
C SER A 323 10.99 -8.73 7.57
N LYS A 324 10.45 -9.18 8.70
CA LYS A 324 9.12 -9.79 8.83
C LYS A 324 8.35 -9.01 9.89
N SER A 325 7.36 -8.24 9.45
CA SER A 325 6.55 -7.39 10.32
C SER A 325 5.07 -7.68 10.13
N ASN A 326 4.21 -6.90 10.79
CA ASN A 326 2.77 -7.04 10.66
C ASN A 326 2.06 -5.70 10.83
N PHE A 327 1.04 -5.44 10.00
CA PHE A 327 0.26 -4.21 10.06
C PHE A 327 -0.51 -4.05 11.39
N LYS A 328 -0.82 -5.14 12.10
CA LYS A 328 -1.52 -5.07 13.39
C LYS A 328 -0.74 -4.35 14.51
N TYR A 329 0.54 -4.06 14.30
CA TYR A 329 1.37 -3.32 15.25
C TYR A 329 1.15 -1.80 15.19
N MET A 330 0.44 -1.30 14.18
CA MET A 330 0.20 0.15 14.04
C MET A 330 -0.60 0.69 15.23
N TYR A 331 -0.04 1.71 15.89
CA TYR A 331 -0.60 2.29 17.12
C TYR A 331 -1.82 3.16 16.83
N TRP A 332 -1.82 3.87 15.70
CA TRP A 332 -2.98 4.60 15.20
C TRP A 332 -3.59 3.82 14.02
N THR A 333 -4.91 3.61 14.07
CA THR A 333 -5.65 2.88 13.03
C THR A 333 -5.98 3.77 11.84
N MET A 334 -6.33 3.17 10.71
CA MET A 334 -6.78 3.91 9.52
C MET A 334 -7.98 4.81 9.82
N SER A 335 -8.91 4.32 10.65
CA SER A 335 -10.08 5.09 11.10
C SER A 335 -9.66 6.36 11.84
N GLN A 336 -8.70 6.24 12.77
CA GLN A 336 -8.16 7.39 13.51
C GLN A 336 -7.39 8.35 12.60
N GLN A 337 -6.60 7.82 11.66
CA GLN A 337 -5.87 8.61 10.67
C GLN A 337 -6.82 9.47 9.82
N LEU A 338 -7.83 8.86 9.20
CA LEU A 338 -8.79 9.57 8.36
C LEU A 338 -9.65 10.58 9.15
N THR A 339 -10.08 10.19 10.35
CA THR A 339 -10.82 11.09 11.26
C THR A 339 -9.99 12.30 11.64
N HIS A 340 -8.71 12.09 12.01
CA HIS A 340 -7.82 13.19 12.34
C HIS A 340 -7.55 14.09 11.13
N HIS A 341 -7.36 13.50 9.95
CA HIS A 341 -7.08 14.23 8.72
C HIS A 341 -8.21 15.20 8.36
N THR A 342 -9.45 14.82 8.65
CA THR A 342 -10.65 15.61 8.31
C THR A 342 -11.22 16.42 9.46
N VAL A 343 -10.66 16.33 10.68
CA VAL A 343 -11.20 17.01 11.88
C VAL A 343 -11.28 18.54 11.73
N ASN A 344 -10.46 19.12 10.84
CA ASN A 344 -10.43 20.55 10.55
C ASN A 344 -11.28 20.94 9.32
N GLY A 345 -12.01 20.00 8.72
CA GLY A 345 -12.78 20.19 7.50
C GLY A 345 -12.00 19.94 6.20
N CYS A 346 -10.82 19.31 6.25
CA CYS A 346 -10.12 18.87 5.05
C CYS A 346 -11.00 17.94 4.21
N ARG A 347 -11.12 18.22 2.91
CA ARG A 347 -11.89 17.40 1.98
C ARG A 347 -11.09 16.17 1.56
N VAL A 348 -11.76 15.04 1.48
CA VAL A 348 -11.22 13.77 0.97
C VAL A 348 -11.98 13.38 -0.30
N ASN A 349 -11.22 13.01 -1.33
CA ASN A 349 -11.73 12.67 -2.66
C ASN A 349 -11.54 11.18 -2.97
N SER A 350 -12.26 10.71 -3.99
CA SER A 350 -12.02 9.40 -4.59
C SER A 350 -10.59 9.27 -5.13
N GLY A 351 -9.87 8.27 -4.63
CA GLY A 351 -8.49 7.99 -5.03
C GLY A 351 -7.42 8.75 -4.25
N ASP A 352 -7.75 9.54 -3.23
CA ASP A 352 -6.72 10.00 -2.30
C ASP A 352 -6.09 8.81 -1.57
N MET A 353 -4.79 8.91 -1.30
CA MET A 353 -3.99 7.84 -0.73
C MET A 353 -3.44 8.26 0.63
N MET A 354 -3.52 7.37 1.62
CA MET A 354 -3.03 7.63 2.97
C MET A 354 -2.06 6.53 3.40
N GLY A 355 -0.77 6.85 3.43
CA GLY A 355 0.32 5.97 3.87
C GLY A 355 0.33 5.79 5.38
N SER A 356 0.64 4.59 5.85
CA SER A 356 0.57 4.23 7.26
C SER A 356 1.64 4.92 8.11
N GLY A 357 2.73 5.35 7.49
CA GLY A 357 4.03 5.50 8.11
C GLY A 357 4.71 4.14 8.27
N THR A 358 6.05 4.16 8.28
CA THR A 358 6.90 2.97 8.36
C THR A 358 6.44 1.99 9.44
N ILE A 359 6.24 0.73 9.06
CA ILE A 359 5.71 -0.35 9.91
C ILE A 359 6.88 -1.11 10.56
N SER A 360 7.15 -0.82 11.83
CA SER A 360 8.08 -1.57 12.65
C SER A 360 7.36 -2.34 13.76
N GLY A 361 7.75 -3.60 13.96
CA GLY A 361 7.40 -4.36 15.16
C GLY A 361 8.42 -4.19 16.28
N SER A 362 8.22 -4.91 17.39
CA SER A 362 9.03 -4.76 18.60
C SER A 362 10.37 -5.50 18.57
N THR A 363 10.59 -6.38 17.60
CA THR A 363 11.84 -7.14 17.44
C THR A 363 12.68 -6.56 16.29
N PRO A 364 14.03 -6.61 16.38
CA PRO A 364 14.89 -6.02 15.35
C PRO A 364 14.69 -6.56 13.93
N ASP A 365 14.28 -7.83 13.79
CA ASP A 365 13.96 -8.48 12.51
C ASP A 365 12.57 -8.11 11.95
N SER A 366 11.86 -7.20 12.62
CA SER A 366 10.55 -6.67 12.22
C SER A 366 10.57 -5.16 11.96
N PHE A 367 11.75 -4.53 11.92
CA PHE A 367 11.88 -3.10 11.63
C PHE A 367 11.63 -2.79 10.15
N GLY A 368 10.97 -1.66 9.90
CA GLY A 368 10.45 -1.29 8.58
C GLY A 368 11.39 -0.46 7.69
N SER A 369 12.66 -0.25 8.06
CA SER A 369 13.62 0.54 7.29
C SER A 369 15.07 0.06 7.48
N MET A 370 15.97 0.31 6.51
CA MET A 370 17.40 0.06 6.70
C MET A 370 18.00 0.96 7.78
N LEU A 371 17.49 2.18 7.94
CA LEU A 371 17.86 3.07 9.04
C LEU A 371 17.75 2.34 10.38
N GLU A 372 16.63 1.67 10.63
CA GLU A 372 16.38 0.91 11.85
C GLU A 372 17.15 -0.42 11.90
N LEU A 373 17.04 -1.24 10.84
CA LEU A 373 17.66 -2.56 10.77
C LEU A 373 19.19 -2.49 10.98
N THR A 374 19.82 -1.45 10.46
CA THR A 374 21.27 -1.25 10.57
C THR A 374 21.67 -0.27 11.67
N TRP A 375 20.70 0.27 12.40
CA TRP A 375 20.90 1.26 13.45
C TRP A 375 21.76 2.45 13.00
N GLY A 376 21.35 3.08 11.89
CA GLY A 376 22.09 4.17 11.25
C GLY A 376 23.39 3.72 10.59
N GLY A 377 23.44 2.49 10.07
CA GLY A 377 24.61 1.90 9.42
C GLY A 377 25.70 1.39 10.37
N LYS A 378 25.43 1.29 11.67
CA LYS A 378 26.35 0.73 12.68
C LYS A 378 26.41 -0.79 12.62
N ASN A 379 25.30 -1.43 12.25
CA ASN A 379 25.13 -2.88 12.16
C ASN A 379 24.83 -3.27 10.71
N PRO A 380 25.82 -3.35 9.81
CA PRO A 380 25.57 -3.72 8.42
C PRO A 380 25.00 -5.14 8.30
N ILE A 381 24.17 -5.37 7.28
CA ILE A 381 23.60 -6.68 6.97
C ILE A 381 24.40 -7.33 5.84
N THR A 382 24.80 -8.59 6.02
CA THR A 382 25.51 -9.38 5.00
C THR A 382 24.52 -9.99 4.01
N MET A 383 24.73 -9.73 2.72
CA MET A 383 23.98 -10.29 1.61
C MET A 383 24.48 -11.69 1.25
N LYS A 384 23.72 -12.43 0.43
CA LYS A 384 24.07 -13.80 0.00
C LYS A 384 25.36 -13.93 -0.81
N ASP A 385 25.83 -12.85 -1.43
CA ASP A 385 27.12 -12.78 -2.13
C ASP A 385 28.30 -12.38 -1.22
N GLY A 386 28.05 -12.17 0.07
CA GLY A 386 29.04 -11.73 1.06
C GLY A 386 29.25 -10.21 1.10
N THR A 387 28.59 -9.43 0.24
CA THR A 387 28.62 -7.96 0.32
C THR A 387 27.77 -7.46 1.49
N GLU A 388 28.01 -6.24 1.95
CA GLU A 388 27.26 -5.65 3.07
C GLU A 388 26.30 -4.55 2.60
N ARG A 389 25.22 -4.33 3.36
CA ARG A 389 24.33 -3.18 3.23
C ARG A 389 24.19 -2.44 4.56
N LYS A 390 24.42 -1.14 4.49
CA LYS A 390 24.01 -0.17 5.52
C LYS A 390 22.74 0.55 5.10
N PHE A 391 22.66 0.85 3.81
CA PHE A 391 21.58 1.49 3.09
C PHE A 391 21.52 0.86 1.69
N ILE A 392 20.58 1.28 0.85
CA ILE A 392 20.37 0.69 -0.48
C ILE A 392 21.48 1.13 -1.44
N ASN A 393 22.12 0.17 -2.10
CA ASN A 393 23.15 0.41 -3.11
C ASN A 393 22.51 0.48 -4.51
N ASP A 394 23.23 1.09 -5.45
CA ASP A 394 22.82 1.07 -6.86
C ASP A 394 22.79 -0.38 -7.38
N GLY A 395 21.75 -0.72 -8.13
CA GLY A 395 21.51 -2.06 -8.67
C GLY A 395 20.70 -2.98 -7.74
N ASP A 396 20.51 -2.61 -6.48
CA ASP A 396 19.66 -3.37 -5.56
C ASP A 396 18.18 -3.25 -5.94
N THR A 397 17.45 -4.37 -5.90
CA THR A 397 15.99 -4.42 -5.96
C THR A 397 15.44 -4.62 -4.55
N VAL A 398 14.55 -3.72 -4.11
CA VAL A 398 13.76 -3.88 -2.89
C VAL A 398 12.39 -4.43 -3.27
N THR A 399 11.97 -5.50 -2.60
CA THR A 399 10.66 -6.12 -2.83
C THR A 399 9.94 -6.31 -1.51
N MET A 400 8.70 -5.81 -1.43
CA MET A 400 7.81 -6.02 -0.30
C MET A 400 6.62 -6.86 -0.73
N THR A 401 6.24 -7.82 0.11
CA THR A 401 5.07 -8.67 -0.07
C THR A 401 4.20 -8.62 1.18
N GLY A 402 2.90 -8.86 1.00
CA GLY A 402 1.96 -8.83 2.11
C GLY A 402 0.80 -9.80 1.92
N TYR A 403 0.40 -10.46 3.00
CA TYR A 403 -0.76 -11.33 3.00
C TYR A 403 -1.39 -11.51 4.38
N CYS A 404 -2.71 -11.65 4.39
CA CYS A 404 -3.48 -12.13 5.51
C CYS A 404 -3.64 -13.66 5.41
N GLN A 405 -3.65 -14.34 6.54
CA GLN A 405 -3.82 -15.79 6.61
C GLN A 405 -4.60 -16.18 7.86
N ASN A 406 -5.61 -17.04 7.68
CA ASN A 406 -6.27 -17.77 8.75
C ASN A 406 -6.32 -19.26 8.37
N ASP A 407 -7.02 -20.09 9.13
CA ASP A 407 -7.08 -21.54 8.89
C ASP A 407 -7.75 -21.94 7.56
N LEU A 408 -8.49 -21.02 6.92
CA LEU A 408 -9.36 -21.31 5.79
C LEU A 408 -8.90 -20.64 4.48
N VAL A 409 -8.36 -19.43 4.57
CA VAL A 409 -8.10 -18.58 3.40
C VAL A 409 -6.86 -17.70 3.59
N ARG A 410 -6.15 -17.49 2.47
CA ARG A 410 -5.07 -16.51 2.31
C ARG A 410 -5.57 -15.37 1.43
N ILE A 411 -5.30 -14.12 1.78
CA ILE A 411 -5.55 -12.95 0.92
C ILE A 411 -4.27 -12.15 0.84
N GLY A 412 -3.69 -12.03 -0.35
CA GLY A 412 -2.44 -11.31 -0.55
C GLY A 412 -2.58 -10.07 -1.42
N PHE A 413 -1.55 -9.25 -1.35
CA PHE A 413 -1.44 -7.98 -2.07
C PHE A 413 -0.55 -8.09 -3.33
N GLY A 414 0.01 -9.27 -3.59
CA GLY A 414 1.12 -9.42 -4.53
C GLY A 414 2.37 -8.75 -3.98
N GLU A 415 3.06 -7.99 -4.83
CA GLU A 415 4.32 -7.34 -4.47
C GLU A 415 4.39 -5.88 -4.92
N VAL A 416 5.17 -5.10 -4.18
CA VAL A 416 5.77 -3.86 -4.66
C VAL A 416 7.28 -4.05 -4.75
N SER A 417 7.82 -3.96 -5.96
CA SER A 417 9.20 -4.32 -6.28
C SER A 417 9.83 -3.26 -7.16
N SER A 418 10.96 -2.68 -6.76
CA SER A 418 11.59 -1.60 -7.52
C SER A 418 13.11 -1.62 -7.35
N LYS A 419 13.83 -1.44 -8.47
CA LYS A 419 15.30 -1.38 -8.51
C LYS A 419 15.77 0.05 -8.31
N LEU A 420 16.76 0.26 -7.44
CA LEU A 420 17.46 1.53 -7.33
C LEU A 420 18.53 1.64 -8.42
N LEU A 421 18.39 2.61 -9.30
CA LEU A 421 19.37 2.95 -10.34
C LEU A 421 20.35 4.01 -9.83
N PRO A 422 21.54 4.10 -10.45
CA PRO A 422 22.42 5.25 -10.27
C PRO A 422 21.72 6.57 -10.56
N PRO A 423 22.24 7.71 -10.08
CA PRO A 423 21.68 9.03 -10.38
C PRO A 423 21.50 9.25 -11.87
N PHE A 424 20.39 9.88 -12.25
CA PHE A 424 20.10 10.17 -13.66
C PHE A 424 21.18 11.09 -14.25
N VAL A 425 21.79 10.65 -15.36
CA VAL A 425 22.77 11.46 -16.11
C VAL A 425 22.05 12.10 -17.29
N ARG A 426 21.96 13.43 -17.30
CA ARG A 426 21.46 14.17 -18.46
C ARG A 426 22.38 13.89 -19.65
N LYS A 427 21.79 13.41 -20.75
CA LYS A 427 22.48 13.21 -22.02
C LYS A 427 22.69 14.53 -22.76
#